data_AF-A0AAD5EMA2-F1
#
_entry.id   AF-A0AAD5EMA2-F1
#
_cell.length_a   1.000
_cell.length_b   1.000
_cell.length_c   1.000
_cell.angle_alpha   90.00
_cell.angle_beta   90.00
_cell.angle_gamma   90.00
#
_symmetry.space_group_name_H-M   'P 1'
#
loop_
_entity.id
_entity.type
_entity.pdbx_description
1 polymer ?
#
loop_
_entity_poly.entity_id
_entity_poly.type
_entity_poly.pdbx_seq_one_letter_code
_entity_poly.pdbx_strand_id
1 'polypeptide(L)'
;MFTKWTATLLLALPFLISATPALDARFSGDATYYHPGKTSCGPVHSDDDLIVALSAALFAKVPDPCGRYIRVTGYNGRQIVVQVADKCPE
;
A
#
# COMPACT_ATOMS: atom_id res chain seq x y z
N MET A 1 63.65 24.46 17.93
CA MET A 1 62.65 24.66 16.86
C MET A 1 61.67 23.49 16.94
N PHE A 2 60.49 23.69 17.51
CA PHE A 2 59.48 22.64 17.73
C PHE A 2 58.16 23.11 17.08
N THR A 3 57.81 22.50 15.95
CA THR A 3 56.61 22.83 15.19
C THR A 3 55.41 22.15 15.84
N LYS A 4 54.53 22.95 16.45
CA LYS A 4 53.31 22.50 17.12
C LYS A 4 52.31 21.98 16.08
N TRP A 5 51.91 20.71 16.22
CA TRP A 5 50.80 20.11 15.49
C TRP A 5 49.51 20.35 16.28
N THR A 6 48.64 21.22 15.77
CA THR A 6 47.29 21.41 16.30
C THR A 6 46.37 20.41 15.60
N ALA A 7 45.94 19.39 16.34
CA ALA A 7 44.90 18.46 15.92
C ALA A 7 43.54 19.16 15.99
N THR A 8 42.97 19.50 14.83
CA THR A 8 41.61 20.02 14.73
C THR A 8 40.64 18.85 14.86
N LEU A 9 40.05 18.71 16.04
CA LEU A 9 39.04 17.69 16.35
C LEU A 9 37.70 18.10 15.71
N LEU A 10 37.39 17.53 14.55
CA LEU A 10 36.07 17.61 13.91
C LEU A 10 35.05 16.83 14.75
N LEU A 11 34.20 17.53 15.52
CA LEU A 11 33.01 16.95 16.11
C LEU A 11 32.01 16.60 14.99
N ALA A 12 31.99 15.34 14.58
CA ALA A 12 30.92 14.79 13.76
C ALA A 12 29.70 14.52 14.67
N LEU A 13 28.69 15.39 14.62
CA LEU A 13 27.37 15.06 15.17
C LEU A 13 26.75 13.93 14.32
N PRO A 14 26.37 12.77 14.89
CA PRO A 14 25.66 11.76 14.14
C PRO A 14 24.25 12.29 13.85
N PHE A 15 23.96 12.55 12.58
CA PHE A 15 22.62 12.89 12.12
C PHE A 15 21.74 11.63 12.26
N LEU A 16 20.93 11.56 13.31
CA LEU A 16 19.96 10.47 13.50
C LEU A 16 18.83 10.66 12.48
N ILE A 17 18.92 9.97 11.34
CA ILE A 17 17.84 9.91 10.35
C ILE A 17 16.76 8.97 10.91
N SER A 18 15.81 9.52 11.67
CA SER A 18 14.63 8.76 12.10
C SER A 18 13.65 8.65 10.94
N ALA A 19 13.58 7.49 10.29
CA ALA A 19 12.53 7.20 9.32
C ALA A 19 11.21 7.00 10.07
N THR A 20 10.28 7.95 9.95
CA THR A 20 8.91 7.75 10.43
C THR A 20 8.24 6.68 9.55
N PRO A 21 7.76 5.56 10.12
CA PRO A 21 7.04 4.59 9.33
C PRO A 21 5.78 5.25 8.76
N ALA A 22 5.60 5.19 7.45
CA ALA A 22 4.35 5.60 6.83
C ALA A 22 3.23 4.73 7.40
N LEU A 23 2.21 5.37 7.98
CA LEU A 23 1.04 4.66 8.49
C LEU A 23 0.24 4.12 7.30
N ASP A 24 0.36 2.83 7.06
CA ASP A 24 -0.40 2.17 6.00
C ASP A 24 -1.88 2.12 6.40
N ALA A 25 -2.78 2.56 5.52
CA ALA A 25 -4.20 2.55 5.81
C ALA A 25 -4.69 1.10 5.84
N ARG A 26 -5.07 0.61 7.03
CA ARG A 26 -5.60 -0.75 7.21
C ARG A 26 -7.09 -0.72 7.41
N PHE A 27 -7.77 -1.60 6.67
CA PHE A 27 -9.20 -1.84 6.79
C PHE A 27 -9.44 -3.30 7.13
N SER A 28 -10.59 -3.59 7.71
CA SER A 28 -11.02 -4.95 8.04
C SER A 28 -12.49 -5.11 7.69
N GLY A 29 -12.86 -6.31 7.29
CA GLY A 29 -14.21 -6.64 6.86
C GLY A 29 -14.25 -8.04 6.26
N ASP A 30 -15.40 -8.37 5.71
CA ASP A 30 -15.65 -9.64 5.05
C ASP A 30 -15.26 -9.59 3.57
N ALA A 31 -14.92 -10.76 3.01
CA ALA A 31 -14.61 -10.92 1.61
C ALA A 31 -15.44 -12.05 1.01
N THR A 32 -15.97 -11.82 -0.18
CA THR A 32 -16.64 -12.80 -1.03
C THR A 32 -15.94 -12.89 -2.39
N TYR A 33 -16.46 -13.69 -3.31
CA TYR A 33 -15.93 -13.84 -4.67
C TYR A 33 -17.03 -13.57 -5.70
N TYR A 34 -16.62 -13.23 -6.92
CA TYR A 34 -17.52 -12.97 -8.05
C TYR A 34 -16.82 -13.32 -9.37
N HIS A 35 -17.61 -13.53 -10.41
CA HIS A 35 -17.11 -13.63 -11.79
C HIS A 35 -17.02 -12.22 -12.39
N PRO A 36 -15.81 -11.74 -12.73
CA PRO A 36 -15.65 -10.40 -13.24
C PRO A 36 -16.09 -10.27 -14.71
N GLY A 37 -16.27 -9.02 -15.11
CA GLY A 37 -16.64 -8.65 -16.47
C GLY A 37 -16.30 -7.19 -16.69
N LYS A 38 -17.25 -6.40 -17.21
CA LYS A 38 -17.08 -4.95 -17.30
C LYS A 38 -17.10 -4.33 -15.90
N THR A 39 -16.00 -3.71 -15.53
CA THR A 39 -15.81 -3.14 -14.19
C THR A 39 -16.09 -1.65 -14.12
N SER A 40 -16.28 -1.12 -12.91
CA SER A 40 -16.41 0.30 -12.61
C SER A 40 -15.15 1.11 -12.95
N CYS A 41 -13.98 0.47 -12.98
CA CYS A 41 -12.73 1.11 -13.37
C CYS A 41 -12.50 1.17 -14.89
N GLY A 42 -13.35 0.50 -15.68
CA GLY A 42 -13.33 0.58 -17.15
C GLY A 42 -12.91 -0.71 -17.84
N PRO A 43 -11.72 -1.28 -17.57
CA PRO A 43 -11.26 -2.52 -18.17
C PRO A 43 -12.22 -3.70 -17.93
N VAL A 44 -12.19 -4.64 -18.87
CA VAL A 44 -12.85 -5.94 -18.72
C VAL A 44 -11.82 -6.90 -18.13
N HIS A 45 -12.24 -7.62 -17.09
CA HIS A 45 -11.44 -8.65 -16.42
C HIS A 45 -12.11 -10.02 -16.52
N SER A 46 -11.33 -11.06 -16.31
CA SER A 46 -11.73 -12.47 -16.35
C SER A 46 -11.41 -13.19 -15.04
N ASP A 47 -11.89 -14.42 -14.89
CA ASP A 47 -11.67 -15.24 -13.68
C ASP A 47 -10.18 -15.52 -13.39
N ASP A 48 -9.31 -15.36 -14.39
CA ASP A 48 -7.86 -15.55 -14.26
C ASP A 48 -7.14 -14.30 -13.69
N ASP A 49 -7.83 -13.15 -13.57
CA ASP A 49 -7.24 -11.90 -13.11
C ASP A 49 -7.26 -11.78 -11.57
N LEU A 50 -6.11 -11.39 -11.00
CA LEU A 50 -6.00 -11.11 -9.56
C LEU A 50 -6.48 -9.70 -9.23
N ILE A 51 -7.80 -9.54 -9.24
CA ILE A 51 -8.48 -8.27 -8.97
C ILE A 51 -9.38 -8.32 -7.73
N VAL A 52 -9.77 -7.14 -7.26
CA VAL A 52 -10.70 -6.96 -6.16
C VAL A 52 -11.70 -5.82 -6.44
N ALA A 53 -12.93 -6.04 -6.01
CA ALA A 53 -13.95 -5.01 -5.90
C ALA A 53 -13.96 -4.42 -4.48
N LEU A 54 -13.82 -3.11 -4.34
CA LEU A 54 -13.99 -2.45 -3.03
C LEU A 54 -15.48 -2.25 -2.73
N SER A 55 -15.86 -2.29 -1.45
CA SER A 55 -17.20 -1.86 -1.04
C SER A 55 -17.45 -0.41 -1.44
N ALA A 56 -18.72 -0.06 -1.71
CA ALA A 56 -19.09 1.30 -2.12
C ALA A 56 -18.52 2.39 -1.20
N ALA A 57 -18.55 2.17 0.11
CA ALA A 57 -18.00 3.10 1.10
C ALA A 57 -16.47 3.27 0.99
N LEU A 58 -15.72 2.18 0.83
CA LEU A 58 -14.26 2.26 0.66
C LEU A 58 -13.88 2.87 -0.68
N PHE A 59 -14.59 2.51 -1.74
CA PHE A 59 -14.36 3.04 -3.08
C PHE A 59 -14.57 4.56 -3.13
N ALA A 60 -15.57 5.08 -2.42
CA ALA A 60 -15.80 6.53 -2.30
C ALA A 60 -14.79 7.25 -1.40
N LYS A 61 -14.20 6.55 -0.43
CA LYS A 61 -13.26 7.10 0.56
C LYS A 61 -11.82 7.18 0.03
N VAL A 62 -11.44 6.25 -0.83
CA VAL A 62 -10.08 6.16 -1.36
C VAL A 62 -9.94 7.05 -2.61
N PRO A 63 -8.99 8.00 -2.64
CA PRO A 63 -8.72 8.76 -3.85
C PRO A 63 -8.10 7.86 -4.91
N ASP A 64 -8.59 8.00 -6.15
CA ASP A 64 -8.17 7.26 -7.35
C ASP A 64 -8.00 5.75 -7.08
N PRO A 65 -9.08 5.04 -6.73
CA PRO A 65 -8.98 3.66 -6.26
C PRO A 65 -8.52 2.70 -7.36
N CYS A 66 -8.87 2.99 -8.61
CA CYS A 66 -8.63 2.11 -9.75
C CYS A 66 -7.14 1.92 -10.05
N GLY A 67 -6.75 0.67 -10.32
CA GLY A 67 -5.39 0.29 -10.68
C GLY A 67 -4.41 0.19 -9.50
N ARG A 68 -4.84 0.56 -8.29
CA ARG A 68 -4.03 0.44 -7.08
C ARG A 68 -3.88 -1.03 -6.67
N TYR A 69 -2.69 -1.40 -6.21
CA TYR A 69 -2.46 -2.71 -5.62
C TYR A 69 -2.61 -2.65 -4.11
N ILE A 70 -3.40 -3.58 -3.57
CA ILE A 70 -3.60 -3.70 -2.12
C ILE A 70 -3.21 -5.09 -1.65
N ARG A 71 -2.76 -5.16 -0.40
CA ARG A 71 -2.44 -6.41 0.28
C ARG A 71 -3.66 -6.86 1.08
N VAL A 72 -4.19 -8.02 0.73
CA VAL A 72 -5.28 -8.67 1.46
C VAL A 72 -4.68 -9.76 2.34
N THR A 73 -5.03 -9.73 3.63
CA THR A 73 -4.64 -10.77 4.59
C THR A 73 -5.87 -11.57 4.98
N GLY A 74 -5.87 -12.87 4.70
CA GLY A 74 -6.96 -13.77 5.08
C GLY A 74 -6.93 -14.13 6.56
N TYR A 75 -8.01 -14.72 7.05
CA TYR A 75 -8.14 -15.19 8.44
C TYR A 75 -7.06 -16.21 8.85
N ASN A 76 -6.49 -16.93 7.88
CA ASN A 76 -5.40 -17.88 8.07
C ASN A 76 -4.00 -17.23 8.07
N GLY A 77 -3.91 -15.90 8.05
CA GLY A 77 -2.66 -15.13 8.01
C GLY A 77 -1.98 -15.12 6.64
N ARG A 78 -2.51 -15.81 5.62
CA ARG A 78 -1.97 -15.78 4.26
C ARG A 78 -2.28 -14.44 3.62
N GLN A 79 -1.34 -13.97 2.79
CA GLN A 79 -1.44 -12.69 2.13
C GLN A 79 -1.40 -12.86 0.61
N ILE A 80 -2.18 -12.05 -0.06
CA ILE A 80 -2.14 -11.88 -1.52
C ILE A 80 -2.12 -10.39 -1.85
N VAL A 81 -1.55 -10.06 -3.00
CA VAL A 81 -1.60 -8.71 -3.55
C VAL A 81 -2.52 -8.75 -4.77
N VAL A 82 -3.52 -7.88 -4.78
CA VAL A 82 -4.56 -7.82 -5.82
C VAL A 82 -4.73 -6.39 -6.29
N GLN A 83 -5.15 -6.22 -7.54
CA GLN A 83 -5.43 -4.92 -8.12
C GLN A 83 -6.88 -4.51 -7.85
N VAL A 84 -7.10 -3.28 -7.37
CA VAL A 84 -8.43 -2.68 -7.29
C VAL A 84 -8.91 -2.38 -8.70
N ALA A 85 -9.89 -3.15 -9.15
CA ALA A 85 -10.45 -3.04 -10.51
C ALA A 85 -11.93 -2.71 -10.51
N ASP A 86 -12.65 -2.84 -9.39
CA ASP A 86 -14.09 -2.62 -9.39
C ASP A 86 -14.62 -2.03 -8.09
N LYS A 87 -15.89 -1.63 -8.14
CA LYS A 87 -16.72 -1.27 -7.00
C LYS A 87 -17.82 -2.31 -6.87
N CYS A 88 -17.92 -2.95 -5.71
CA CYS A 88 -19.07 -3.78 -5.36
C CYS A 88 -20.27 -2.87 -5.11
N PRO A 89 -21.35 -2.95 -5.91
CA PRO A 89 -22.60 -2.27 -5.58
C PRO A 89 -23.16 -2.81 -4.26
N GLU A 90 -23.95 -1.98 -3.59
CA GLU A 90 -24.68 -2.33 -2.37
C GLU A 90 -25.88 -3.24 -2.65
#